data_AF-A0A2C9ST24-F1
#
_entry.id   AF-A0A2C9ST24-F1
#
_cell.length_a   1.000
_cell.length_b   1.000
_cell.length_c   1.000
_cell.angle_alpha   90.00
_cell.angle_beta   90.00
_cell.angle_gamma   90.00
#
_symmetry.space_group_name_H-M   'P 1'
#
loop_
_entity.id
_entity.type
_entity.pdbx_description
1 polymer ?
#
loop_
_entity_poly.entity_id
_entity_poly.type
_entity_poly.pdbx_seq_one_letter_code
_entity_poly.pdbx_strand_id
1 'polypeptide(L)'
;MTERHPAVGFHSGELAVQERAGSRRQASQLAAMAGPGLLRPATAEFLATAPLALLTARDRAGLLWISPLSGPAGFVRAATPTTLGVDCRFPPTDPLYELPPGQPVGVLVMDPAVRRRFRVNGLLARVDSRLTAEVDQAYGNCPKYIRARRLEMPRGGATPRRTLEYAGSALRPQDRRLIESADTFFLGTTHPASGNDASHRGGPAGFVRVDHDHLCFPDYPGNNLFNSLGNLAVDPTAALVFADFDSGTTVQLSGTATLGWQDITPGDELATGRRVAFTPERVVVTACG
;
A
#
# COMPACT_ATOMS: atom_id res chain seq x y z
N MET A 1 -22.63 14.01 10.16
CA MET A 1 -22.82 12.74 9.42
C MET A 1 -22.84 13.11 7.96
N THR A 2 -21.67 13.13 7.32
CA THR A 2 -21.51 13.54 5.92
C THR A 2 -21.87 12.34 5.05
N GLU A 3 -22.88 12.47 4.20
CA GLU A 3 -23.24 11.42 3.24
C GLU A 3 -22.01 11.07 2.39
N ARG A 4 -21.57 9.81 2.45
CA ARG A 4 -20.52 9.30 1.56
C ARG A 4 -21.16 8.97 0.22
N HIS A 5 -20.80 9.73 -0.81
CA HIS A 5 -20.97 9.27 -2.17
C HIS A 5 -19.81 8.34 -2.51
N PRO A 6 -20.05 7.10 -2.98
CA PRO A 6 -18.98 6.28 -3.52
C PRO A 6 -18.28 7.08 -4.62
N ALA A 7 -16.95 7.12 -4.62
CA ALA A 7 -16.19 7.87 -5.60
C ALA A 7 -16.55 7.37 -7.01
N VAL A 8 -17.27 8.19 -7.78
CA VAL A 8 -17.58 7.90 -9.17
C VAL A 8 -16.47 8.49 -10.04
N GLY A 9 -15.54 7.64 -10.45
CA GLY A 9 -14.43 8.03 -11.32
C GLY A 9 -13.26 8.66 -10.57
N PHE A 10 -12.42 9.37 -11.31
CA PHE A 10 -11.18 9.94 -10.78
C PHE A 10 -11.45 11.16 -9.89
N HIS A 11 -10.74 11.26 -8.77
CA HIS A 11 -10.79 12.45 -7.93
C HIS A 11 -9.86 13.57 -8.46
N SER A 12 -10.00 14.77 -7.91
CA SER A 12 -9.31 15.99 -8.39
C SER A 12 -7.79 15.83 -8.47
N GLY A 13 -7.18 15.17 -7.49
CA GLY A 13 -5.75 14.89 -7.44
C GLY A 13 -5.29 13.98 -8.59
N GLU A 14 -6.00 12.88 -8.84
CA GLU A 14 -5.71 11.99 -9.98
C GLU A 14 -5.83 12.73 -11.31
N LEU A 15 -6.89 13.53 -11.48
CA LEU A 15 -7.10 14.33 -12.69
C LEU A 15 -5.96 15.34 -12.91
N ALA A 16 -5.52 16.03 -11.86
CA ALA A 16 -4.43 17.00 -11.93
C ALA A 16 -3.09 16.33 -12.33
N VAL A 17 -2.79 15.16 -11.76
CA VAL A 17 -1.58 14.40 -12.11
C VAL A 17 -1.68 13.85 -13.54
N GLN A 18 -2.84 13.36 -13.96
CA GLN A 18 -3.08 12.87 -15.32
C GLN A 18 -2.92 13.97 -16.38
N GLU A 19 -3.41 15.18 -16.10
CA GLU A 19 -3.29 16.33 -16.97
C GLU A 19 -1.80 16.71 -17.13
N ARG A 20 -1.10 16.87 -15.99
CA ARG A 20 0.32 17.23 -15.99
C ARG A 20 1.22 16.16 -16.60
N ALA A 21 0.84 14.88 -16.51
CA ALA A 21 1.54 13.78 -17.15
C ALA A 21 1.18 13.59 -18.64
N GLY A 22 0.25 14.37 -19.19
CA GLY A 22 -0.22 14.21 -20.57
C GLY A 22 -0.94 12.89 -20.84
N SER A 23 -1.47 12.25 -19.79
CA SER A 23 -2.03 10.89 -19.85
C SER A 23 -3.55 10.85 -19.72
N ARG A 24 -4.22 12.01 -19.82
CA ARG A 24 -5.66 12.16 -19.57
C ARG A 24 -6.51 11.22 -20.42
N ARG A 25 -6.14 11.07 -21.70
CA ARG A 25 -6.85 10.19 -22.66
C ARG A 25 -6.68 8.70 -22.33
N GLN A 26 -5.50 8.28 -21.89
CA GLN A 26 -5.24 6.91 -21.47
C GLN A 26 -5.99 6.60 -20.17
N ALA A 27 -5.99 7.54 -19.22
CA ALA A 27 -6.70 7.39 -17.97
C ALA A 27 -8.22 7.29 -18.16
N SER A 28 -8.82 8.09 -19.05
CA SER A 28 -10.26 8.05 -19.30
C SER A 28 -10.75 6.69 -19.81
N GLN A 29 -9.92 5.94 -20.54
CA GLN A 29 -10.24 4.58 -20.98
C GLN A 29 -10.34 3.59 -19.81
N LEU A 30 -9.74 3.92 -18.67
CA LEU A 30 -9.72 3.10 -17.45
C LEU A 30 -10.65 3.63 -16.36
N ALA A 31 -11.49 4.63 -16.65
CA ALA A 31 -12.35 5.27 -15.65
C ALA A 31 -13.30 4.27 -14.94
N ALA A 32 -13.72 3.20 -15.62
CA ALA A 32 -14.52 2.14 -15.02
C ALA A 32 -13.81 1.42 -13.86
N MET A 33 -12.48 1.40 -13.83
CA MET A 33 -11.71 0.84 -12.71
C MET A 33 -11.75 1.70 -11.46
N ALA A 34 -12.04 3.00 -11.59
CA ALA A 34 -12.17 3.94 -10.48
C ALA A 34 -13.60 4.00 -9.91
N GLY A 35 -14.53 3.18 -10.43
CA GLY A 35 -15.91 3.10 -9.94
C GLY A 35 -16.13 2.05 -8.84
N PRO A 36 -17.41 1.86 -8.43
CA PRO A 36 -17.78 0.88 -7.42
C PRO A 36 -17.25 -0.53 -7.70
N GLY A 37 -16.55 -1.10 -6.72
CA GLY A 37 -15.93 -2.41 -6.81
C GLY A 37 -16.85 -3.57 -6.41
N LEU A 38 -16.74 -4.70 -7.12
CA LEU A 38 -17.34 -5.97 -6.69
C LEU A 38 -16.27 -7.06 -6.62
N LEU A 39 -16.29 -7.83 -5.53
CA LEU A 39 -15.48 -9.03 -5.34
C LEU A 39 -16.10 -10.21 -6.09
N ARG A 40 -15.97 -10.20 -7.43
CA ARG A 40 -16.48 -11.26 -8.32
C ARG A 40 -15.85 -12.62 -8.00
N PRO A 41 -16.46 -13.76 -8.41
CA PRO A 41 -15.93 -15.10 -8.10
C PRO A 41 -14.44 -15.30 -8.38
N ALA A 42 -13.94 -14.94 -9.57
CA ALA A 42 -12.52 -15.03 -9.91
C ALA A 42 -11.59 -14.12 -9.06
N THR A 43 -12.14 -13.06 -8.48
CA THR A 43 -11.44 -12.22 -7.49
C THR A 43 -11.44 -12.92 -6.14
N ALA A 44 -12.59 -13.43 -5.69
CA ALA A 44 -12.71 -14.16 -4.43
C ALA A 44 -11.77 -15.37 -4.37
N GLU A 45 -11.63 -16.12 -5.48
CA GLU A 45 -10.67 -17.22 -5.61
C GLU A 45 -9.22 -16.78 -5.41
N PHE A 46 -8.84 -15.62 -5.96
CA PHE A 46 -7.50 -15.07 -5.76
C PHE A 46 -7.27 -14.59 -4.34
N LEU A 47 -8.23 -13.86 -3.77
CA LEU A 47 -8.14 -13.39 -2.40
C LEU A 47 -7.92 -14.55 -1.44
N ALA A 48 -8.64 -15.67 -1.66
CA ALA A 48 -8.53 -16.86 -0.85
C ALA A 48 -7.18 -17.59 -0.95
N THR A 49 -6.38 -17.37 -1.99
CA THR A 49 -5.08 -18.04 -2.15
C THR A 49 -3.89 -17.12 -1.88
N ALA A 50 -4.10 -15.80 -1.88
CA ALA A 50 -3.03 -14.84 -1.69
C ALA A 50 -2.38 -14.98 -0.30
N PRO A 51 -1.04 -15.05 -0.20
CA PRO A 51 -0.32 -15.20 1.06
C PRO A 51 -0.08 -13.87 1.81
N LEU A 52 -0.29 -12.73 1.14
CA LEU A 52 0.07 -11.42 1.65
C LEU A 52 -1.05 -10.40 1.41
N ALA A 53 -1.34 -9.62 2.44
CA ALA A 53 -2.14 -8.41 2.35
C ALA A 53 -1.42 -7.25 3.03
N LEU A 54 -1.64 -6.04 2.54
CA LEU A 54 -1.16 -4.80 3.16
C LEU A 54 -2.38 -3.95 3.44
N LEU A 55 -2.47 -3.41 4.64
CA LEU A 55 -3.58 -2.56 5.05
C LEU A 55 -3.06 -1.18 5.42
N THR A 56 -3.52 -0.17 4.70
CA THR A 56 -3.31 1.26 4.97
C THR A 56 -4.46 1.78 5.81
N ALA A 57 -4.17 2.32 7.00
CA ALA A 57 -5.17 2.94 7.87
C ALA A 57 -4.53 3.90 8.87
N ARG A 58 -5.35 4.62 9.64
CA ARG A 58 -4.88 5.47 10.73
C ARG A 58 -4.94 4.73 12.07
N ASP A 59 -3.90 4.88 12.88
CA ASP A 59 -3.90 4.42 14.27
C ASP A 59 -4.81 5.29 15.16
N ARG A 60 -4.83 5.01 16.48
CA ARG A 60 -5.60 5.80 17.46
C ARG A 60 -5.12 7.25 17.61
N ALA A 61 -3.85 7.52 17.29
CA ALA A 61 -3.28 8.87 17.29
C ALA A 61 -3.56 9.62 15.98
N GLY A 62 -4.20 8.96 15.01
CA GLY A 62 -4.50 9.51 13.70
C GLY A 62 -3.33 9.44 12.71
N LEU A 63 -2.22 8.79 13.04
CA LEU A 63 -1.09 8.63 12.13
C LEU A 63 -1.39 7.57 11.08
N LEU A 64 -1.06 7.85 9.82
CA LEU A 64 -1.25 6.89 8.73
C LEU A 64 -0.14 5.85 8.77
N TRP A 65 -0.51 4.58 8.71
CA TRP A 65 0.40 3.45 8.61
C TRP A 65 -0.02 2.53 7.47
N ILE A 66 0.93 1.78 6.94
CA ILE A 66 0.69 0.63 6.08
C ILE A 66 1.34 -0.59 6.74
N SER A 67 0.55 -1.60 7.06
CA SER A 67 1.01 -2.76 7.83
C SER A 67 0.82 -4.06 7.04
N PRO A 68 1.85 -4.94 6.99
CA PRO A 68 1.75 -6.23 6.33
C PRO A 68 1.02 -7.27 7.19
N LEU A 69 0.16 -8.04 6.55
CA LEU A 69 -0.56 -9.18 7.10
C LEU A 69 -0.24 -10.40 6.24
N SER A 70 0.23 -11.47 6.87
CA SER A 70 0.39 -12.77 6.24
C SER A 70 -0.44 -13.81 6.99
N GLY A 71 -0.93 -14.81 6.25
CA GLY A 71 -1.76 -15.86 6.80
C GLY A 71 -1.88 -17.05 5.84
N PRO A 72 -2.41 -18.18 6.31
CA PRO A 72 -2.66 -19.34 5.46
C PRO A 72 -3.73 -19.02 4.41
N ALA A 73 -3.83 -19.84 3.36
CA ALA A 73 -4.91 -19.71 2.38
C ALA A 73 -6.28 -19.58 3.08
N GLY A 74 -7.07 -18.60 2.64
CA GLY A 74 -8.36 -18.24 3.21
C GLY A 74 -8.32 -17.11 4.25
N PHE A 75 -7.14 -16.68 4.71
CA PHE A 75 -7.04 -15.58 5.67
C PHE A 75 -7.58 -14.27 5.09
N VAL A 76 -7.47 -14.05 3.78
CA VAL A 76 -8.20 -12.99 3.07
C VAL A 76 -9.34 -13.63 2.28
N ARG A 77 -10.55 -13.10 2.38
CA ARG A 77 -11.69 -13.59 1.59
C ARG A 77 -12.71 -12.50 1.27
N ALA A 78 -13.44 -12.70 0.18
CA ALA A 78 -14.70 -12.02 -0.04
C ALA A 78 -15.77 -12.64 0.89
N ALA A 79 -16.17 -11.93 1.95
CA ALA A 79 -17.26 -12.37 2.81
C ALA A 79 -18.62 -12.27 2.09
N THR A 80 -18.75 -11.24 1.26
CA THR A 80 -19.85 -11.02 0.31
C THR A 80 -19.25 -10.38 -0.95
N PRO A 81 -20.03 -10.18 -2.03
CA PRO A 81 -19.55 -9.41 -3.20
C PRO A 81 -19.10 -7.97 -2.89
N THR A 82 -19.49 -7.41 -1.74
CA THR A 82 -19.19 -6.02 -1.32
C THR A 82 -18.50 -5.93 0.04
N THR A 83 -18.06 -7.06 0.60
CA THR A 83 -17.39 -7.10 1.90
C THR A 83 -16.12 -7.93 1.81
N LEU A 84 -14.98 -7.29 2.05
CA LEU A 84 -13.72 -7.97 2.28
C LEU A 84 -13.64 -8.38 3.75
N GLY A 85 -13.08 -9.55 4.05
CA GLY A 85 -12.64 -9.81 5.41
C GLY A 85 -11.31 -10.52 5.50
N VAL A 86 -10.58 -10.20 6.57
CA VAL A 86 -9.22 -10.63 6.84
C VAL A 86 -9.17 -11.27 8.23
N ASP A 87 -8.93 -12.57 8.29
CA ASP A 87 -8.80 -13.36 9.51
C ASP A 87 -7.37 -13.31 10.02
N CYS A 88 -6.92 -12.12 10.39
CA CYS A 88 -5.65 -11.92 11.05
C CYS A 88 -5.77 -10.70 11.96
N ARG A 89 -5.07 -10.75 13.10
CA ARG A 89 -4.86 -9.60 13.96
C ARG A 89 -3.45 -9.10 13.76
N PHE A 90 -3.29 -7.79 13.78
CA PHE A 90 -1.99 -7.18 13.95
C PHE A 90 -1.36 -7.67 15.27
N PRO A 91 -0.04 -7.91 15.32
CA PRO A 91 0.64 -8.19 16.57
C PRO A 91 0.69 -6.92 17.45
N PRO A 92 0.82 -7.03 18.79
CA PRO A 92 0.92 -5.87 19.70
C PRO A 92 2.05 -4.89 19.38
N THR A 93 3.05 -5.33 18.62
CA THR A 93 4.20 -4.52 18.18
C THR A 93 3.91 -3.71 16.91
N ASP A 94 2.81 -3.98 16.20
CA ASP A 94 2.44 -3.26 14.99
C ASP A 94 1.65 -1.98 15.34
N PRO A 95 1.89 -0.84 14.66
CA PRO A 95 1.17 0.40 14.90
C PRO A 95 -0.36 0.31 14.75
N LEU A 96 -0.85 -0.63 13.93
CA LEU A 96 -2.27 -0.87 13.70
C LEU A 96 -2.86 -1.94 14.64
N TYR A 97 -2.16 -2.34 15.71
CA TYR A 97 -2.67 -3.29 16.70
C TYR A 97 -4.07 -2.95 17.23
N GLU A 98 -4.29 -1.69 17.58
CA GLU A 98 -5.55 -1.18 18.13
C GLU A 98 -6.32 -0.28 17.14
N LEU A 99 -6.36 -0.71 15.88
CA LEU A 99 -7.02 0.00 14.78
C LEU A 99 -8.50 0.36 15.09
N PRO A 100 -8.91 1.64 15.05
CA PRO A 100 -10.31 1.99 15.27
C PRO A 100 -11.19 1.62 14.06
N PRO A 101 -12.41 1.07 14.25
CA PRO A 101 -13.37 0.85 13.17
C PRO A 101 -13.97 2.19 12.69
N GLY A 102 -14.75 2.16 11.61
CA GLY A 102 -15.46 3.32 11.07
C GLY A 102 -14.58 4.29 10.26
N GLN A 103 -13.39 3.85 9.83
CA GLN A 103 -12.43 4.68 9.09
C GLN A 103 -12.16 4.14 7.68
N PRO A 104 -11.71 4.99 6.73
CA PRO A 104 -11.26 4.52 5.43
C PRO A 104 -10.07 3.56 5.55
N VAL A 105 -10.00 2.57 4.68
CA VAL A 105 -8.86 1.65 4.55
C VAL A 105 -8.53 1.43 3.08
N GLY A 106 -7.24 1.31 2.79
CA GLY A 106 -6.74 0.83 1.52
C GLY A 106 -6.12 -0.54 1.73
N VAL A 107 -6.51 -1.53 0.94
CA VAL A 107 -5.99 -2.90 1.08
C VAL A 107 -5.37 -3.34 -0.24
N LEU A 108 -4.12 -3.78 -0.19
CA LEU A 108 -3.46 -4.44 -1.31
C LEU A 108 -3.29 -5.92 -0.98
N VAL A 109 -3.93 -6.77 -1.76
CA VAL A 109 -3.80 -8.23 -1.65
C VAL A 109 -2.88 -8.71 -2.76
N MET A 110 -1.89 -9.53 -2.42
CA MET A 110 -0.78 -9.83 -3.30
C MET A 110 -0.30 -11.27 -3.17
N ASP A 111 0.01 -11.87 -4.31
CA ASP A 111 0.83 -13.07 -4.41
C ASP A 111 2.05 -12.75 -5.27
N PRO A 112 3.22 -12.56 -4.65
CA PRO A 112 4.46 -12.31 -5.39
C PRO A 112 4.87 -13.49 -6.27
N ALA A 113 4.56 -14.74 -5.90
CA ALA A 113 5.00 -15.93 -6.63
C ALA A 113 4.37 -16.02 -8.02
N VAL A 114 3.07 -15.69 -8.12
CA VAL A 114 2.35 -15.60 -9.41
C VAL A 114 2.27 -14.16 -9.95
N ARG A 115 3.01 -13.23 -9.32
CA ARG A 115 3.09 -11.81 -9.68
C ARG A 115 1.72 -11.15 -9.82
N ARG A 116 0.78 -11.47 -8.93
CA ARG A 116 -0.60 -10.94 -8.97
C ARG A 116 -0.84 -10.03 -7.78
N ARG A 117 -1.56 -8.94 -8.03
CA ARG A 117 -2.01 -8.00 -7.00
C ARG A 117 -3.42 -7.52 -7.27
N PHE A 118 -4.13 -7.17 -6.21
CA PHE A 118 -5.49 -6.70 -6.26
C PHE A 118 -5.69 -5.65 -5.17
N ARG A 119 -6.30 -4.52 -5.54
CA ARG A 119 -6.59 -3.43 -4.62
C ARG A 119 -8.05 -3.49 -4.20
N VAL A 120 -8.28 -3.20 -2.93
CA VAL A 120 -9.59 -3.03 -2.33
C VAL A 120 -9.54 -1.82 -1.41
N ASN A 121 -10.22 -0.73 -1.79
CA ASN A 121 -10.35 0.45 -0.95
C ASN A 121 -11.79 0.50 -0.41
N GLY A 122 -11.97 1.00 0.79
CA GLY A 122 -13.28 0.95 1.43
C GLY A 122 -13.33 1.51 2.84
N LEU A 123 -14.38 1.11 3.57
CA LEU A 123 -14.63 1.49 4.96
C LEU A 123 -14.45 0.29 5.88
N LEU A 124 -13.60 0.43 6.89
CA LEU A 124 -13.43 -0.59 7.92
C LEU A 124 -14.68 -0.63 8.81
N ALA A 125 -15.46 -1.70 8.71
CA ALA A 125 -16.70 -1.86 9.45
C ALA A 125 -16.51 -2.51 10.82
N ARG A 126 -15.57 -3.45 10.95
CA ARG A 126 -15.34 -4.19 12.20
C ARG A 126 -13.87 -4.53 12.41
N VAL A 127 -13.46 -4.47 13.67
CA VAL A 127 -12.14 -4.87 14.16
C VAL A 127 -12.35 -5.76 15.38
N ASP A 128 -12.36 -7.07 15.18
CA ASP A 128 -12.44 -8.06 16.26
C ASP A 128 -11.40 -9.18 16.08
N SER A 129 -11.76 -10.46 16.18
CA SER A 129 -10.90 -11.57 15.73
C SER A 129 -10.65 -11.55 14.21
N ARG A 130 -11.45 -10.78 13.49
CA ARG A 130 -11.42 -10.55 12.06
C ARG A 130 -11.55 -9.06 11.75
N LEU A 131 -10.88 -8.62 10.71
CA LEU A 131 -11.12 -7.30 10.12
C LEU A 131 -12.14 -7.45 8.99
N THR A 132 -13.14 -6.59 8.94
CA THR A 132 -14.08 -6.54 7.80
C THR A 132 -14.18 -5.14 7.23
N ALA A 133 -14.09 -5.02 5.92
CA ALA A 133 -14.22 -3.75 5.21
C ALA A 133 -15.34 -3.82 4.15
N GLU A 134 -16.19 -2.80 4.14
CA GLU A 134 -17.13 -2.54 3.06
C GLU A 134 -16.37 -1.99 1.87
N VAL A 135 -16.63 -2.53 0.69
CA VAL A 135 -15.85 -2.27 -0.54
C VAL A 135 -16.42 -1.06 -1.26
N ASP A 136 -15.59 -0.02 -1.41
CA ASP A 136 -15.88 1.11 -2.30
C ASP A 136 -15.29 0.85 -3.69
N GLN A 137 -14.03 0.42 -3.76
CA GLN A 137 -13.32 0.16 -5.01
C GLN A 137 -12.62 -1.20 -4.94
N ALA A 138 -12.60 -1.94 -6.05
CA ALA A 138 -11.98 -3.26 -6.12
C ALA A 138 -11.48 -3.56 -7.54
N TYR A 139 -10.17 -3.62 -7.74
CA TYR A 139 -9.61 -3.85 -9.07
C TYR A 139 -8.21 -4.46 -9.04
N GLY A 140 -7.88 -5.22 -10.09
CA GLY A 140 -6.54 -5.73 -10.33
C GLY A 140 -5.64 -4.69 -10.98
N ASN A 141 -4.36 -4.70 -10.64
CA ASN A 141 -3.35 -3.95 -11.39
C ASN A 141 -2.39 -4.90 -12.11
N CYS A 142 -1.79 -4.40 -13.19
CA CYS A 142 -0.78 -5.09 -13.98
C CYS A 142 0.38 -5.64 -13.11
N PRO A 143 0.98 -6.80 -13.47
CA PRO A 143 2.09 -7.44 -12.73
C PRO A 143 3.45 -6.72 -12.84
N LYS A 144 3.51 -5.56 -13.50
CA LYS A 144 4.73 -4.78 -13.69
C LYS A 144 5.45 -4.53 -12.35
N TYR A 145 6.76 -4.72 -12.39
CA TYR A 145 7.70 -4.53 -11.28
C TYR A 145 7.52 -5.44 -10.06
N ILE A 146 6.58 -6.39 -10.09
CA ILE A 146 6.48 -7.41 -9.04
C ILE A 146 7.60 -8.44 -9.26
N ARG A 147 8.54 -8.50 -8.31
CA ARG A 147 9.58 -9.51 -8.25
C ARG A 147 8.99 -10.83 -7.78
N ALA A 148 9.17 -11.88 -8.58
CA ALA A 148 8.68 -13.20 -8.22
C ALA A 148 9.47 -13.73 -7.02
N ARG A 149 8.77 -14.05 -5.93
CA ARG A 149 9.35 -14.73 -4.76
C ARG A 149 8.28 -15.57 -4.07
N ARG A 150 8.69 -16.69 -3.49
CA ARG A 150 7.80 -17.51 -2.67
C ARG A 150 7.91 -17.00 -1.23
N LEU A 151 6.77 -16.66 -0.63
CA LEU A 151 6.72 -16.33 0.79
C LEU A 151 6.57 -17.61 1.59
N GLU A 152 7.48 -17.85 2.53
CA GLU A 152 7.37 -18.99 3.44
C GLU A 152 6.38 -18.67 4.55
N MET A 153 5.37 -19.52 4.70
CA MET A 153 4.42 -19.44 5.81
C MET A 153 4.85 -20.41 6.91
N PRO A 154 4.91 -19.96 8.18
CA PRO A 154 5.18 -20.86 9.29
C PRO A 154 4.21 -22.05 9.30
N ARG A 155 4.74 -23.27 9.42
CA ARG A 155 3.92 -24.48 9.53
C ARG A 155 3.09 -24.40 10.81
N GLY A 156 1.78 -24.58 10.70
CA GLY A 156 0.85 -24.60 11.84
C GLY A 156 -0.01 -23.34 12.02
N GLY A 157 0.07 -22.36 11.13
CA GLY A 157 -0.88 -21.24 11.10
C GLY A 157 -0.78 -20.24 12.26
N ALA A 158 0.22 -20.38 13.14
CA ALA A 158 0.51 -19.40 14.17
C ALA A 158 1.08 -18.13 13.53
N THR A 159 0.54 -16.97 13.90
CA THR A 159 1.15 -15.68 13.56
C THR A 159 2.57 -15.65 14.12
N PRO A 160 3.61 -15.44 13.30
CA PRO A 160 4.98 -15.44 13.79
C PRO A 160 5.11 -14.36 14.87
N ARG A 161 5.76 -14.71 15.98
CA ARG A 161 6.03 -13.77 17.06
C ARG A 161 6.86 -12.64 16.47
N ARG A 162 6.42 -11.40 16.69
CA ARG A 162 7.15 -10.20 16.29
C ARG A 162 7.79 -9.58 17.52
N THR A 163 9.03 -9.15 17.38
CA THR A 163 9.73 -8.37 18.41
C THR A 163 9.86 -6.94 17.93
N LEU A 164 9.50 -5.98 18.78
CA LEU A 164 9.75 -4.57 18.52
C LEU A 164 11.23 -4.29 18.75
N GLU A 165 11.96 -3.97 17.68
CA GLU A 165 13.38 -3.64 17.78
C GLU A 165 13.61 -2.14 17.99
N TYR A 166 12.72 -1.31 17.46
CA TYR A 166 12.83 0.15 17.55
C TYR A 166 11.51 0.85 17.27
N ALA A 167 11.26 1.92 18.02
CA ALA A 167 10.23 2.90 17.76
C ALA A 167 10.81 4.30 18.01
N GLY A 168 10.74 5.19 17.03
CA GLY A 168 11.34 6.52 17.13
C GLY A 168 10.95 7.42 15.96
N SER A 169 11.71 8.49 15.74
CA SER A 169 11.49 9.47 14.67
C SER A 169 12.63 9.56 13.65
N ALA A 170 13.73 8.84 13.86
CA ALA A 170 14.91 8.87 13.00
C ALA A 170 15.28 7.47 12.48
N LEU A 171 15.79 7.40 11.25
CA LEU A 171 16.26 6.18 10.62
C LEU A 171 17.66 5.79 11.13
N ARG A 172 17.78 4.58 11.67
CA ARG A 172 19.09 4.02 12.10
C ARG A 172 19.87 3.52 10.88
N PRO A 173 21.21 3.34 10.99
CA PRO A 173 22.02 2.84 9.89
C PRO A 173 21.54 1.52 9.28
N GLN A 174 21.04 0.58 10.07
CA GLN A 174 20.48 -0.68 9.53
C GLN A 174 19.16 -0.47 8.78
N ASP A 175 18.31 0.46 9.23
CA ASP A 175 17.03 0.75 8.59
C ASP A 175 17.27 1.33 7.18
N ARG A 176 18.25 2.22 7.06
CA ARG A 176 18.72 2.81 5.79
C ARG A 176 19.21 1.75 4.83
N ARG A 177 20.08 0.84 5.29
CA ARG A 177 20.59 -0.26 4.46
C ARG A 177 19.48 -1.15 3.93
N LEU A 178 18.50 -1.50 4.77
CA LEU A 178 17.36 -2.29 4.35
C LEU A 178 16.56 -1.55 3.26
N ILE A 179 16.23 -0.27 3.48
CA ILE A 179 15.52 0.56 2.51
C ILE A 179 16.24 0.65 1.17
N GLU A 180 17.55 0.91 1.17
CA GLU A 180 18.35 1.09 -0.06
C GLU A 180 18.57 -0.23 -0.79
N SER A 181 18.62 -1.36 -0.07
CA SER A 181 18.70 -2.69 -0.68
C SER A 181 17.37 -3.20 -1.24
N ALA A 182 16.25 -2.59 -0.85
CA ALA A 182 14.93 -3.07 -1.20
C ALA A 182 14.66 -2.96 -2.71
N ASP A 183 14.14 -4.04 -3.29
CA ASP A 183 13.62 -4.07 -4.66
C ASP A 183 12.10 -3.86 -4.71
N THR A 184 11.45 -3.85 -3.55
CA THR A 184 10.02 -3.67 -3.34
C THR A 184 9.76 -2.94 -2.02
N PHE A 185 8.77 -2.05 -2.03
CA PHE A 185 8.12 -1.54 -0.82
C PHE A 185 6.63 -1.32 -1.07
N PHE A 186 5.89 -1.05 0.00
CA PHE A 186 4.48 -0.73 -0.08
C PHE A 186 4.22 0.69 0.41
N LEU A 187 3.34 1.38 -0.29
CA LEU A 187 3.00 2.78 -0.07
C LEU A 187 1.52 2.89 0.25
N GLY A 188 1.23 3.42 1.43
CA GLY A 188 -0.08 3.89 1.86
C GLY A 188 -0.20 5.39 1.64
N THR A 189 -1.31 5.83 1.05
CA THR A 189 -1.65 7.26 0.90
C THR A 189 -3.11 7.48 1.22
N THR A 190 -3.52 8.74 1.36
CA THR A 190 -4.88 9.10 1.75
C THR A 190 -5.40 10.28 0.93
N HIS A 191 -6.71 10.35 0.78
CA HIS A 191 -7.42 11.49 0.23
C HIS A 191 -8.60 11.83 1.14
N PRO A 192 -8.82 13.11 1.51
CA PRO A 192 -9.86 13.49 2.47
C PRO A 192 -11.27 13.02 2.09
N ALA A 193 -11.59 12.98 0.79
CA ALA A 193 -12.91 12.54 0.31
C ALA A 193 -12.93 11.11 -0.24
N SER A 194 -11.81 10.60 -0.75
CA SER A 194 -11.75 9.33 -1.49
C SER A 194 -11.17 8.19 -0.66
N GLY A 195 -10.68 8.47 0.55
CA GLY A 195 -10.21 7.48 1.50
C GLY A 195 -8.75 7.09 1.29
N ASN A 196 -8.39 5.93 1.84
CA ASN A 196 -7.01 5.42 1.85
C ASN A 196 -6.77 4.50 0.65
N ASP A 197 -5.52 4.50 0.15
CA ASP A 197 -5.04 3.59 -0.90
C ASP A 197 -3.83 2.80 -0.38
N ALA A 198 -3.67 1.57 -0.87
CA ALA A 198 -2.49 0.75 -0.66
C ALA A 198 -1.90 0.34 -2.00
N SER A 199 -0.60 0.57 -2.19
CA SER A 199 0.08 0.32 -3.46
C SER A 199 1.42 -0.38 -3.28
N HIS A 200 1.78 -1.20 -4.26
CA HIS A 200 3.11 -1.79 -4.36
C HIS A 200 3.98 -0.95 -5.29
N ARG A 201 5.21 -0.68 -4.85
CA ARG A 201 6.28 -0.04 -5.61
C ARG A 201 7.44 -1.02 -5.72
N GLY A 202 7.94 -1.24 -6.93
CA GLY A 202 9.05 -2.15 -7.17
C GLY A 202 9.99 -1.61 -8.24
N GLY A 203 11.25 -2.02 -8.17
CA GLY A 203 12.32 -1.50 -9.00
C GLY A 203 13.58 -2.38 -8.98
N PRO A 204 14.67 -1.93 -9.62
CA PRO A 204 16.00 -2.44 -9.28
C PRO A 204 16.33 -2.09 -7.82
N ALA A 205 17.10 -2.93 -7.13
CA ALA A 205 17.63 -2.58 -5.81
C ALA A 205 18.38 -1.23 -5.89
N GLY A 206 18.24 -0.38 -4.88
CA GLY A 206 18.76 0.99 -4.89
C GLY A 206 17.88 2.03 -5.59
N PHE A 207 16.67 1.66 -6.05
CA PHE A 207 15.73 2.65 -6.63
C PHE A 207 15.17 3.61 -5.59
N VAL A 208 15.17 3.23 -4.31
CA VAL A 208 14.92 4.12 -3.19
C VAL A 208 16.27 4.59 -2.66
N ARG A 209 16.48 5.91 -2.67
CA ARG A 209 17.68 6.54 -2.13
C ARG A 209 17.35 7.16 -0.80
N VAL A 210 18.24 7.01 0.19
CA VAL A 210 18.14 7.73 1.44
C VAL A 210 19.18 8.84 1.44
N ASP A 211 18.73 10.08 1.57
CA ASP A 211 19.61 11.24 1.72
C ASP A 211 19.24 11.96 3.02
N HIS A 212 20.18 12.00 3.97
CA HIS A 212 19.93 12.43 5.34
C HIS A 212 18.69 11.71 5.91
N ASP A 213 17.65 12.41 6.33
CA ASP A 213 16.44 11.77 6.84
C ASP A 213 15.33 11.66 5.78
N HIS A 214 15.63 11.85 4.49
CA HIS A 214 14.63 11.81 3.42
C HIS A 214 14.81 10.59 2.51
N LEU A 215 13.69 10.05 2.04
CA LEU A 215 13.65 9.00 1.02
C LEU A 215 13.26 9.62 -0.32
N CYS A 216 13.95 9.24 -1.39
CA CYS A 216 13.60 9.61 -2.75
C CYS A 216 13.42 8.37 -3.62
N PHE A 217 12.34 8.30 -4.38
CA PHE A 217 12.11 7.21 -5.33
C PHE A 217 11.38 7.68 -6.60
N PRO A 218 11.67 7.07 -7.77
CA PRO A 218 10.99 7.41 -9.02
C PRO A 218 9.58 6.81 -9.08
N ASP A 219 8.68 7.45 -9.82
CA ASP A 219 7.44 6.83 -10.27
C ASP A 219 7.67 6.18 -11.63
N TYR A 220 7.73 4.85 -11.68
CA TYR A 220 7.89 4.13 -12.94
C TYR A 220 6.60 4.05 -13.76
N PRO A 221 6.67 3.82 -15.09
CA PRO A 221 5.49 3.71 -15.95
C PRO A 221 4.45 2.69 -15.45
N GLY A 222 3.31 3.22 -15.00
CA GLY A 222 2.21 2.46 -14.42
C GLY A 222 1.02 2.24 -15.37
N ASN A 223 -0.17 2.18 -14.78
CA ASN A 223 -1.45 2.06 -15.49
C ASN A 223 -2.15 3.42 -15.69
N ASN A 224 -1.47 4.53 -15.43
CA ASN A 224 -1.99 5.90 -15.58
C ASN A 224 -3.25 6.23 -14.76
N LEU A 225 -3.65 5.43 -13.77
CA LEU A 225 -4.72 5.81 -12.84
C LEU A 225 -4.27 6.90 -11.87
N PHE A 226 -3.00 6.84 -11.45
CA PHE A 226 -2.36 7.75 -10.50
C PHE A 226 -2.98 7.78 -9.10
N ASN A 227 -3.61 6.70 -8.62
CA ASN A 227 -4.26 6.68 -7.29
C ASN A 227 -3.36 7.24 -6.18
N SER A 228 -2.15 6.69 -6.02
CA SER A 228 -1.27 7.16 -4.93
C SER A 228 -0.69 8.55 -5.20
N LEU A 229 -0.35 8.90 -6.44
CA LEU A 229 0.22 10.22 -6.74
C LEU A 229 -0.84 11.33 -6.71
N GLY A 230 -2.08 11.01 -7.10
CA GLY A 230 -3.23 11.88 -7.01
C GLY A 230 -3.61 12.16 -5.55
N ASN A 231 -3.56 11.14 -4.69
CA ASN A 231 -3.66 11.33 -3.24
C ASN A 231 -2.59 12.32 -2.74
N LEU A 232 -1.31 12.09 -3.08
CA LEU A 232 -0.19 12.95 -2.68
C LEU A 232 -0.26 14.38 -3.24
N ALA A 233 -0.97 14.59 -4.35
CA ALA A 233 -1.19 15.93 -4.89
C ALA A 233 -2.20 16.75 -4.08
N VAL A 234 -2.98 16.11 -3.19
CA VAL A 234 -4.02 16.75 -2.36
C VAL A 234 -3.67 16.69 -0.88
N ASP A 235 -3.15 15.56 -0.40
CA ASP A 235 -2.78 15.32 0.99
C ASP A 235 -1.37 14.70 1.03
N PRO A 236 -0.37 15.35 1.66
CA PRO A 236 0.99 14.84 1.69
C PRO A 236 1.14 13.62 2.61
N THR A 237 0.14 13.27 3.44
CA THR A 237 0.23 12.16 4.39
C THR A 237 0.50 10.85 3.66
N ALA A 238 1.57 10.17 4.06
CA ALA A 238 1.98 8.91 3.47
C ALA A 238 2.55 7.95 4.51
N ALA A 239 2.47 6.67 4.20
CA ALA A 239 3.08 5.61 4.97
C ALA A 239 3.85 4.66 4.05
N LEU A 240 5.00 4.17 4.52
CA LEU A 240 5.82 3.21 3.79
C LEU A 240 6.06 1.99 4.64
N VAL A 241 6.13 0.80 4.02
CA VAL A 241 6.71 -0.37 4.67
C VAL A 241 7.68 -1.08 3.74
N PHE A 242 8.87 -1.31 4.26
CA PHE A 242 9.92 -2.10 3.66
C PHE A 242 10.04 -3.42 4.43
N ALA A 243 10.22 -4.52 3.71
CA ALA A 243 10.39 -5.82 4.32
C ALA A 243 11.63 -6.50 3.76
N ASP A 244 12.47 -7.00 4.65
CA ASP A 244 13.41 -8.07 4.33
C ASP A 244 12.64 -9.38 4.43
N PHE A 245 12.47 -10.04 3.28
CA PHE A 245 11.69 -11.27 3.17
C PHE A 245 12.45 -12.49 3.70
N ASP A 246 13.77 -12.40 3.87
CA ASP A 246 14.61 -13.50 4.37
C ASP A 246 14.66 -13.50 5.90
N SER A 247 14.95 -12.34 6.52
CA SER A 247 14.94 -12.21 7.99
C SER A 247 13.54 -11.98 8.58
N GLY A 248 12.58 -11.55 7.74
CA GLY A 248 11.28 -11.08 8.16
C GLY A 248 11.28 -9.68 8.76
N THR A 249 12.41 -8.98 8.83
CA THR A 249 12.49 -7.63 9.39
C THR A 249 11.64 -6.65 8.58
N THR A 250 10.87 -5.80 9.26
CA THR A 250 10.05 -4.76 8.63
C THR A 250 10.43 -3.37 9.16
N VAL A 251 10.59 -2.41 8.26
CA VAL A 251 10.72 -0.98 8.59
C VAL A 251 9.45 -0.28 8.12
N GLN A 252 8.60 0.12 9.07
CA GLN A 252 7.37 0.87 8.86
C GLN A 252 7.63 2.36 9.14
N LEU A 253 7.21 3.22 8.22
CA LEU A 253 7.39 4.66 8.28
C LEU A 253 6.02 5.35 8.16
N SER A 254 5.78 6.35 9.00
CA SER A 254 4.69 7.31 8.86
C SER A 254 5.28 8.70 8.68
N GLY A 255 4.72 9.51 7.79
CA GLY A 255 5.21 10.86 7.55
C GLY A 255 4.55 11.51 6.35
N THR A 256 5.31 12.33 5.63
CA THR A 256 4.80 13.13 4.51
C THR A 256 5.58 12.87 3.22
N ALA A 257 4.90 12.97 2.07
CA ALA A 257 5.49 12.84 0.76
C ALA A 257 5.08 13.98 -0.17
N THR A 258 5.98 14.35 -1.07
CA THR A 258 5.78 15.37 -2.09
C THR A 258 6.08 14.81 -3.47
N LEU A 259 5.21 15.14 -4.43
CA LEU A 259 5.39 14.77 -5.84
C LEU A 259 6.21 15.84 -6.56
N GLY A 260 7.41 15.46 -6.99
CA GLY A 260 8.30 16.27 -7.82
C GLY A 260 8.22 15.91 -9.30
N TRP A 261 8.50 16.91 -10.14
CA TRP A 261 8.54 16.80 -11.59
C TRP A 261 9.89 17.30 -12.08
N GLN A 262 10.49 16.58 -13.04
CA GLN A 262 11.77 16.90 -13.65
C GLN A 262 11.72 16.57 -15.14
N ASP A 263 12.62 17.20 -15.90
CA ASP A 263 12.75 16.90 -17.32
C ASP A 263 13.19 15.45 -17.54
N ILE A 264 12.65 14.85 -18.59
CA ILE A 264 12.97 13.49 -18.99
C ILE A 264 14.21 13.56 -19.88
N THR A 265 15.29 12.88 -19.46
CA THR A 265 16.43 12.65 -20.34
C THR A 265 15.99 11.65 -21.44
N PRO A 266 16.09 12.00 -22.73
CA PRO A 266 15.72 11.08 -23.80
C PRO A 266 16.54 9.78 -23.74
N GLY A 267 15.88 8.63 -23.90
CA GLY A 267 16.52 7.31 -23.98
C GLY A 267 16.41 6.43 -22.74
N ASP A 268 15.89 6.94 -21.61
CA ASP A 268 15.55 6.12 -20.44
C ASP A 268 14.05 5.77 -20.45
N GLU A 269 13.73 4.51 -20.75
CA GLU A 269 12.35 4.01 -20.80
C GLU A 269 11.65 3.98 -19.42
N LEU A 270 12.41 4.04 -18.33
CA LEU A 270 11.88 4.12 -16.97
C LEU A 270 11.71 5.57 -16.51
N ALA A 271 12.30 6.55 -17.21
CA ALA A 271 12.22 7.95 -16.85
C ALA A 271 10.85 8.52 -17.22
N THR A 272 10.03 8.72 -16.20
CA THR A 272 8.73 9.39 -16.33
C THR A 272 8.77 10.88 -16.03
N GLY A 273 9.92 11.38 -15.55
CA GLY A 273 10.05 12.73 -15.01
C GLY A 273 9.37 12.94 -13.66
N ARG A 274 8.80 11.89 -13.03
CA ARG A 274 8.12 11.99 -11.74
C ARG A 274 8.93 11.29 -10.64
N ARG A 275 9.08 11.97 -9.51
CA ARG A 275 9.73 11.45 -8.30
C ARG A 275 8.92 11.79 -7.07
N VAL A 276 9.04 10.96 -6.04
CA VAL A 276 8.47 11.24 -4.72
C VAL A 276 9.62 11.43 -3.74
N ALA A 277 9.56 12.53 -2.98
CA ALA A 277 10.39 12.75 -1.80
C ALA A 277 9.53 12.54 -0.56
N PHE A 278 9.96 11.66 0.34
CA PHE A 278 9.27 11.30 1.57
C PHE A 278 10.11 11.67 2.79
N THR A 279 9.49 12.26 3.79
CA THR A 279 10.07 12.62 5.07
C THR A 279 9.41 11.75 6.16
N PRO A 280 10.13 10.79 6.76
CA PRO A 280 9.66 10.02 7.90
C PRO A 280 9.54 10.92 9.12
N GLU A 281 8.44 10.78 9.83
CA GLU A 281 8.17 11.43 11.12
C GLU A 281 8.13 10.40 12.25
N ARG A 282 7.73 9.17 11.92
CA ARG A 282 7.74 8.01 12.82
C ARG A 282 8.32 6.79 12.11
N VAL A 283 9.07 6.01 12.87
CA VAL A 283 9.74 4.78 12.45
C VAL A 283 9.40 3.69 13.45
N VAL A 284 8.94 2.55 12.95
CA VAL A 284 8.74 1.32 13.73
C VAL A 284 9.46 0.18 13.01
N VAL A 285 10.31 -0.53 13.75
CA VAL A 285 11.06 -1.68 13.22
C VAL A 285 10.71 -2.91 14.03
N THR A 286 10.29 -3.96 13.33
CA THR A 286 10.00 -5.26 13.93
C THR A 286 10.75 -6.36 13.21
N ALA A 287 11.11 -7.41 13.93
CA ALA A 287 11.72 -8.62 13.37
C ALA A 287 10.89 -9.86 13.73
N CYS A 288 11.07 -10.94 12.97
CA CYS A 288 10.61 -12.25 13.41
C CYS A 288 11.41 -12.66 14.66
N GLY A 289 10.69 -12.99 15.74
CA GLY A 289 11.27 -13.44 17.00
C GLY A 289 11.16 -14.95 17.22
#